data_AF-A0A378MZ43-F1
#
_entry.id   AF-A0A378MZ43-F1
#
_cell.length_a   1.000
_cell.length_b   1.000
_cell.length_c   1.000
_cell.angle_alpha   90.00
_cell.angle_beta   90.00
_cell.angle_gamma   90.00
#
_symmetry.space_group_name_H-M   'P 1'
#
loop_
_entity.id
_entity.type
_entity.pdbx_description
1 polymer ?
#
loop_
_entity_poly.entity_id
_entity_poly.type
_entity_poly.pdbx_seq_one_letter_code
_entity_poly.pdbx_strand_id
1 'polypeptide(L)' 'MEAIWTSADKVKALNDAEDGKLPTQIKTPDIVKKHYQLGIKFGVTGTPNMVTSEGELIGGYVEPKELAKMLSE' A
#
# COMPACT_ATOMS: atom_id res chain seq x y z
N MET A 1 5.39 -2.20 -9.04
CA MET A 1 5.66 -1.73 -7.66
C MET A 1 7.12 -1.42 -7.39
N GLU A 2 8.09 -2.34 -7.56
CA GLU A 2 9.49 -2.05 -7.20
C GLU A 2 10.06 -0.79 -7.90
N ALA A 3 9.80 -0.62 -9.19
CA ALA A 3 10.22 0.56 -9.95
C ALA A 3 9.63 1.87 -9.40
N ILE A 4 8.38 1.83 -8.91
CA ILE A 4 7.68 2.96 -8.28
C ILE A 4 8.31 3.26 -6.91
N TRP A 5 8.47 2.24 -6.07
CA TRP A 5 8.96 2.42 -4.70
C TRP A 5 10.45 2.79 -4.61
N THR A 6 11.20 2.54 -5.68
CA THR A 6 12.62 2.91 -5.80
C THR A 6 12.85 4.11 -6.73
N SER A 7 11.80 4.82 -7.15
CA SER A 7 11.94 6.06 -7.92
C SER A 7 12.45 7.20 -7.03
N ALA A 8 12.95 8.26 -7.68
CA ALA A 8 13.36 9.50 -7.02
C ALA A 8 12.15 10.23 -6.41
N ASP A 9 11.03 10.28 -7.13
CA ASP A 9 9.75 10.78 -6.64
C ASP A 9 8.70 9.65 -6.67
N LYS A 10 8.49 9.03 -5.51
CA LYS A 10 7.61 7.86 -5.36
C LYS A 10 6.15 8.25 -5.44
N VAL A 11 5.81 9.45 -4.96
CA VAL A 11 4.43 9.98 -4.97
C VAL A 11 4.01 10.21 -6.40
N LYS A 12 4.83 10.92 -7.19
CA LYS A 12 4.55 11.11 -8.61
C LYS A 12 4.49 9.78 -9.36
N ALA A 13 5.44 8.88 -9.13
CA ALA A 13 5.48 7.59 -9.83
C ALA A 13 4.28 6.70 -9.51
N LEU A 14 3.75 6.76 -8.28
CA LEU A 14 2.53 6.03 -7.93
C LEU A 14 1.30 6.68 -8.57
N ASN A 15 1.16 8.00 -8.49
CA ASN A 15 0.06 8.73 -9.14
C ASN A 15 0.01 8.46 -10.66
N ASP A 16 1.15 8.56 -11.34
CA ASP A 16 1.24 8.25 -12.77
C ASP A 16 0.80 6.80 -13.05
N ALA A 17 1.18 5.84 -12.20
CA ALA A 17 0.80 4.43 -12.37
C ALA A 17 -0.69 4.18 -12.14
N GLU A 18 -1.32 4.82 -11.14
CA GLU A 18 -2.77 4.78 -10.91
C GLU A 18 -3.55 5.43 -12.06
N ASP A 19 -2.97 6.45 -12.72
CA ASP A 19 -3.47 7.06 -13.96
C ASP A 19 -3.21 6.18 -15.22
N GLY A 20 -2.68 4.96 -15.05
CA GLY A 20 -2.40 4.00 -16.13
C GLY A 20 -1.05 4.18 -16.83
N LYS A 21 -0.21 5.14 -16.41
CA LYS A 21 1.13 5.37 -16.95
C LYS A 21 2.15 4.57 -16.15
N LEU A 22 2.24 3.28 -16.46
CA LEU A 22 3.16 2.37 -15.77
C LEU A 22 4.63 2.71 -16.07
N PRO A 23 5.55 2.50 -15.10
CA PRO A 23 6.98 2.62 -15.35
C PRO A 23 7.43 1.69 -16.48
N THR A 24 8.25 2.21 -17.39
CA THR A 24 8.77 1.44 -18.54
C THR A 24 9.86 0.46 -18.14
N GLN A 25 10.64 0.78 -17.09
CA GLN A 25 11.70 -0.08 -16.59
C GLN A 25 11.17 -0.96 -15.45
N ILE A 26 11.26 -2.28 -15.64
CA ILE A 26 10.96 -3.27 -14.60
C ILE A 26 12.21 -3.49 -13.74
N LYS A 27 12.03 -3.59 -12.42
CA LYS A 27 13.08 -3.88 -11.45
C LYS A 27 12.76 -5.15 -10.67
N THR A 28 13.79 -5.90 -10.31
CA THR A 28 13.67 -7.09 -9.46
C THR A 28 13.18 -6.68 -8.06
N PRO A 29 12.09 -7.28 -7.53
CA PRO A 29 11.57 -6.96 -6.21
C PRO A 29 12.60 -7.14 -5.08
N ASP A 30 12.80 -6.09 -4.27
CA ASP A 30 13.55 -6.15 -3.01
C ASP A 30 12.73 -5.49 -1.89
N ILE A 31 12.54 -4.17 -1.94
CA ILE A 31 11.82 -3.47 -0.86
C ILE A 31 10.34 -3.86 -0.85
N VAL A 32 9.71 -4.03 -2.03
CA VAL A 32 8.31 -4.45 -2.09
C VAL A 32 8.12 -5.90 -1.62
N LYS A 33 9.15 -6.75 -1.76
CA LYS A 33 9.12 -8.11 -1.22
C LYS A 33 9.14 -8.08 0.31
N LYS A 34 9.93 -7.19 0.91
CA LYS A 34 9.95 -6.97 2.37
C LYS A 34 8.60 -6.47 2.89
N HIS A 35 7.97 -5.52 2.18
CA HIS A 35 6.61 -5.06 2.53
C HIS A 35 5.58 -6.19 2.47
N TYR A 36 5.61 -6.99 1.41
CA TYR A 36 4.70 -8.13 1.25
C TYR A 36 4.86 -9.15 2.39
N GLN A 37 6.10 -9.52 2.73
CA GLN A 37 6.39 -10.43 3.84
C GLN A 37 5.96 -9.86 5.20
N LEU A 38 6.11 -8.55 5.41
CA LEU A 38 5.61 -7.90 6.61
C LEU A 38 4.09 -7.93 6.69
N GLY A 39 3.38 -7.70 5.58
CA GLY A 39 1.93 -7.83 5.50
C GLY A 39 1.46 -9.23 5.89
N ILE A 40 2.11 -10.28 5.38
CA ILE A 40 1.81 -11.67 5.78
C ILE A 40 1.96 -11.86 7.30
N LYS A 41 3.03 -11.31 7.90
CA LYS A 41 3.26 -11.40 9.35
C LYS A 41 2.20 -10.68 10.16
N PHE A 42 1.67 -9.57 9.66
CA PHE A 42 0.55 -8.87 10.28
C PHE A 42 -0.78 -9.62 10.13
N GLY A 43 -0.88 -10.59 9.20
CA GLY A 43 -2.13 -11.31 8.93
C GLY A 43 -2.92 -10.76 7.75
N VAL A 44 -2.30 -9.94 6.90
CA VAL A 44 -2.93 -9.43 5.67
C VAL A 44 -3.16 -10.57 4.68
N THR A 45 -4.41 -10.74 4.25
CA THR A 45 -4.85 -11.77 3.30
C THR A 45 -5.36 -11.21 1.97
N GLY A 46 -5.51 -9.88 1.85
CA GLY A 46 -5.99 -9.20 0.65
C GLY A 46 -5.77 -7.69 0.72
N THR A 47 -6.00 -6.99 -0.39
CA THR A 47 -5.83 -5.53 -0.51
C THR A 47 -7.13 -4.86 -0.95
N PRO A 48 -7.45 -3.63 -0.48
CA PRO A 48 -6.67 -2.85 0.49
C PRO A 48 -6.77 -3.42 1.92
N ASN A 49 -5.80 -3.05 2.76
CA ASN A 49 -5.73 -3.40 4.18
C ASN A 49 -5.07 -2.23 4.90
N MET A 50 -5.57 -1.88 6.09
CA MET A 50 -5.02 -0.81 6.92
C MET A 50 -4.53 -1.39 8.25
N VAL A 51 -3.37 -0.93 8.70
CA VAL A 51 -2.81 -1.24 10.01
C VAL A 51 -2.86 0.06 10.82
N THR A 52 -3.56 0.07 11.96
CA THR A 52 -3.68 1.28 12.80
C THR A 52 -2.41 1.51 13.62
N SER A 53 -2.30 2.68 14.26
CA SER A 53 -1.18 2.98 15.17
C SER A 53 -1.12 2.05 16.38
N GLU A 54 -2.26 1.47 16.76
CA GLU A 54 -2.45 0.54 17.87
C GLU A 54 -2.15 -0.91 17.45
N GLY A 55 -1.90 -1.14 16.15
CA GLY A 55 -1.59 -2.46 15.58
C GLY A 55 -2.82 -3.27 15.18
N GLU A 56 -4.01 -2.67 15.16
CA GLU A 56 -5.23 -3.32 14.69
C GLU A 56 -5.26 -3.40 13.16
N LEU A 57 -5.95 -4.42 12.64
CA LEU A 57 -6.14 -4.61 11.21
C LEU A 57 -7.56 -4.26 10.80
N ILE A 58 -7.68 -3.31 9.86
CA ILE A 58 -8.91 -3.01 9.14
C ILE A 58 -8.76 -3.54 7.72
N GLY A 59 -9.30 -4.73 7.48
CA GLY A 59 -9.23 -5.41 6.20
C GLY A 59 -10.31 -4.95 5.22
N GLY A 60 -9.94 -4.78 3.95
CA GLY A 60 -10.86 -4.41 2.89
C GLY A 60 -11.00 -2.90 2.70
N TYR A 61 -11.77 -2.55 1.68
CA TYR A 61 -12.08 -1.15 1.37
C TYR A 61 -13.11 -0.61 2.37
N VAL A 62 -12.86 0.62 2.84
CA VAL A 62 -13.79 1.37 3.69
C VAL A 62 -13.95 2.76 3.08
N GLU A 63 -15.19 3.24 2.97
CA GLU A 63 -15.45 4.59 2.47
C GLU A 63 -14.91 5.66 3.43
N PRO A 64 -14.48 6.84 2.93
CA PRO A 64 -13.81 7.84 3.76
C PRO A 64 -14.58 8.28 5.02
N LYS A 65 -15.91 8.44 4.92
CA LYS A 65 -16.74 8.86 6.07
C LYS A 65 -16.81 7.80 7.16
N GLU A 66 -16.94 6.54 6.77
CA GLU A 66 -16.99 5.43 7.71
C GLU A 66 -15.61 5.20 8.34
N LEU A 67 -14.54 5.28 7.54
CA LEU A 67 -13.18 5.17 8.06
C LEU A 67 -12.87 6.26 9.09
N ALA A 68 -13.27 7.51 8.84
CA ALA A 68 -13.08 8.60 9.79
C ALA A 68 -13.82 8.34 11.11
N LYS A 69 -15.02 7.76 11.05
CA LYS A 69 -15.77 7.36 12.24
C LYS A 69 -15.05 6.25 13.01
N MET A 70 -14.62 5.19 12.32
CA MET A 70 -13.91 4.05 12.94
C MET A 70 -12.62 4.46 13.65
N LEU A 71 -11.90 5.48 13.15
CA LEU A 71 -10.63 5.94 13.72
C LEU A 71 -10.78 7.03 14.79
N SER A 72 -12.00 7.53 15.04
CA SER A 72 -12.25 8.59 16.04
C SER A 72 -12.77 8.05 17.38
N GLU A 73 -13.04 6.75 17.45
CA GLU A 73 -13.47 6.03 18.66
C GLU A 73 -12.25 5.57 19.48
#